data_AF-A0A4Q1HIE0-F1
#
_entry.id   AF-A0A4Q1HIE0-F1
#
_cell.length_a   1.000
_cell.length_b   1.000
_cell.length_c   1.000
_cell.angle_alpha   90.00
_cell.angle_beta   90.00
_cell.angle_gamma   90.00
#
_symmetry.space_group_name_H-M   'P 1'
#
loop_
_entity.id
_entity.type
_entity.pdbx_description
1 polymer ?
#
loop_
_entity_poly.entity_id
_entity_poly.type
_entity_poly.pdbx_seq_one_letter_code
_entity_poly.pdbx_strand_id
1 'polypeptide(L)'
;MSKATERKILMLLRERGELAQYQIIDLSGESYNPVIKALTSLHNHKRIHISDWERNRNGNYGASWSLGENDDAPRPKGDRPKTDHIKAIMSAICGMEVSPFRTAIWNVERAR
;
A
#
# COMPACT_ATOMS: atom_id res chain seq x y z
N MET A 1 5.65 -15.54 -6.58
CA MET A 1 4.50 -14.64 -6.32
C MET A 1 3.33 -15.07 -7.18
N SER A 2 2.10 -14.98 -6.70
CA SER A 2 0.93 -15.43 -7.46
C SER A 2 0.60 -14.44 -8.58
N LYS A 3 1.02 -14.74 -9.82
CA LYS A 3 0.65 -13.98 -11.03
C LYS A 3 -0.87 -13.88 -11.20
N ALA A 4 -1.65 -14.76 -10.57
CA ALA A 4 -3.10 -14.74 -10.63
C ALA A 4 -3.68 -13.51 -9.89
N THR A 5 -3.17 -13.20 -8.69
CA THR A 5 -3.66 -12.06 -7.89
C THR A 5 -3.35 -10.73 -8.59
N GLU A 6 -2.15 -10.56 -9.15
CA GLU A 6 -1.79 -9.37 -9.94
C GLU A 6 -2.73 -9.16 -11.13
N ARG A 7 -3.00 -10.23 -11.91
CA ARG A 7 -3.93 -10.17 -13.05
C ARG A 7 -5.33 -9.78 -12.60
N LYS A 8 -5.80 -10.32 -11.48
CA LYS A 8 -7.13 -10.01 -10.93
C LYS A 8 -7.26 -8.54 -10.55
N ILE A 9 -6.25 -7.99 -9.86
CA ILE A 9 -6.21 -6.56 -9.50
C ILE A 9 -6.23 -5.68 -10.75
N LEU A 10 -5.42 -6.01 -11.76
CA LEU A 10 -5.41 -5.26 -13.02
C LEU A 10 -6.76 -5.29 -13.73
N MET A 11 -7.47 -6.43 -13.72
CA MET A 11 -8.83 -6.51 -14.25
C MET A 11 -9.80 -5.63 -13.47
N LEU A 12 -9.77 -5.69 -12.14
CA LEU A 12 -10.63 -4.86 -11.29
C LEU A 12 -10.41 -3.36 -11.53
N LEU A 13 -9.16 -2.91 -11.60
CA LEU A 13 -8.83 -1.51 -11.89
C LEU A 13 -9.20 -1.13 -13.32
N ARG A 14 -9.12 -2.06 -14.29
CA ARG A 14 -9.57 -1.79 -15.67
C ARG A 14 -11.08 -1.60 -15.76
N GLU A 15 -11.86 -2.38 -14.99
CA GLU A 15 -13.32 -2.35 -15.03
C GLU A 15 -13.92 -1.20 -14.20
N ARG A 16 -13.28 -0.86 -13.07
CA ARG A 16 -13.79 0.12 -12.10
C ARG A 16 -13.07 1.47 -12.17
N GLY A 17 -11.91 1.53 -12.82
CA GLY A 17 -11.04 2.70 -12.88
C GLY A 17 -10.18 2.81 -11.63
N GLU A 18 -10.71 3.51 -10.63
CA GLU A 18 -10.04 3.74 -9.35
C GLU A 18 -10.67 2.90 -8.24
N LEU A 19 -9.84 2.29 -7.41
CA LEU A 19 -10.30 1.53 -6.25
C LEU A 19 -9.41 1.76 -5.03
N ALA A 20 -10.04 1.95 -3.88
CA ALA A 20 -9.37 1.93 -2.59
C ALA A 20 -8.88 0.52 -2.26
N GLN A 21 -7.75 0.42 -1.54
CA GLN A 21 -7.14 -0.86 -1.20
C GLN A 21 -8.09 -1.86 -0.54
N TYR A 22 -8.97 -1.40 0.36
CA TYR A 22 -9.95 -2.28 1.02
C TYR A 22 -10.96 -2.87 0.02
N GLN A 23 -11.40 -2.07 -0.96
CA GLN A 23 -12.30 -2.54 -2.02
C GLN A 23 -11.61 -3.59 -2.89
N ILE A 24 -10.31 -3.43 -3.17
CA ILE A 24 -9.53 -4.43 -3.92
C ILE A 24 -9.47 -5.75 -3.15
N ILE A 25 -9.27 -5.71 -1.83
CA ILE A 25 -9.27 -6.91 -0.98
C ILE A 25 -10.64 -7.60 -1.05
N ASP A 26 -11.71 -6.84 -0.83
CA ASP A 26 -13.08 -7.37 -0.81
C ASP A 26 -13.49 -7.95 -2.18
N LEU A 27 -13.22 -7.22 -3.27
CA LEU A 27 -13.60 -7.62 -4.63
C LEU A 27 -12.71 -8.73 -5.21
N SER A 28 -11.44 -8.78 -4.81
CA SER A 28 -10.55 -9.86 -5.25
C SER A 28 -10.86 -11.18 -4.54
N GLY A 29 -11.51 -11.15 -3.37
CA GLY A 29 -11.75 -12.32 -2.53
C GLY A 29 -10.46 -12.95 -2.00
N GLU A 30 -9.35 -12.21 -2.05
CA GLU A 30 -8.03 -12.65 -1.61
C GLU A 30 -7.73 -12.10 -0.21
N SER A 31 -6.93 -12.84 0.55
CA SER A 31 -6.47 -12.34 1.84
C SER A 31 -5.60 -11.07 1.68
N TYR A 32 -5.56 -10.25 2.73
CA TYR A 32 -4.80 -8.99 2.76
C TYR A 32 -3.35 -9.10 2.23
N ASN A 33 -2.57 -10.08 2.73
CA ASN A 33 -1.14 -10.18 2.43
C ASN A 33 -0.82 -10.43 0.94
N PRO A 34 -1.48 -11.38 0.24
CA PRO A 34 -1.36 -11.53 -1.21
C PRO A 34 -1.65 -10.25 -1.99
N VAL A 35 -2.71 -9.52 -1.63
CA VAL A 35 -3.11 -8.28 -2.30
C VAL A 35 -2.04 -7.20 -2.13
N ILE A 36 -1.51 -7.00 -0.92
CA ILE A 36 -0.41 -6.06 -0.68
C ILE A 36 0.81 -6.38 -1.52
N LYS A 37 1.24 -7.66 -1.54
CA LYS A 37 2.41 -8.06 -2.33
C LYS A 37 2.19 -7.81 -3.83
N ALA A 38 0.98 -8.08 -4.33
CA ALA A 38 0.63 -7.84 -5.71
C ALA A 38 0.58 -6.34 -6.05
N LEU A 39 -0.01 -5.50 -5.19
CA LEU A 39 -0.02 -4.03 -5.37
C LEU A 39 1.40 -3.47 -5.38
N THR A 40 2.25 -3.85 -4.42
CA THR A 40 3.66 -3.43 -4.39
C THR A 40 4.41 -3.87 -5.65
N SER A 41 4.22 -5.11 -6.08
CA SER A 41 4.82 -5.63 -7.31
C SER A 41 4.38 -4.80 -8.52
N LEU A 42 3.07 -4.60 -8.71
CA LEU A 42 2.53 -3.84 -9.85
C LEU A 42 2.98 -2.39 -9.85
N HIS A 43 3.03 -1.76 -8.68
CA HIS A 43 3.51 -0.38 -8.49
C HIS A 43 5.00 -0.23 -8.82
N ASN A 44 5.84 -1.14 -8.34
CA ASN A 44 7.28 -1.15 -8.67
C ASN A 44 7.53 -1.31 -10.17
N HIS A 45 6.67 -2.05 -10.88
CA HIS A 45 6.71 -2.18 -12.34
C HIS A 45 5.96 -1.05 -13.06
N LYS A 46 5.55 0.01 -12.36
CA LYS A 46 4.81 1.17 -12.85
C LYS A 46 3.50 0.84 -13.57
N ARG A 47 2.89 -0.33 -13.30
CA ARG A 47 1.63 -0.72 -13.96
C ARG A 47 0.40 -0.06 -13.34
N ILE A 48 0.56 0.41 -12.11
CA ILE A 48 -0.43 1.12 -11.31
C ILE A 48 0.28 2.25 -10.56
N HIS A 49 -0.48 3.24 -10.12
CA HIS A 49 -0.04 4.34 -9.28
C HIS A 49 -1.06 4.60 -8.18
N ILE A 50 -0.65 5.31 -7.14
CA ILE A 50 -1.56 5.83 -6.13
C ILE A 50 -2.23 7.07 -6.72
N SER A 51 -3.54 7.03 -6.94
CA SER A 51 -4.29 8.14 -7.53
C SER A 51 -4.84 9.12 -6.48
N ASP A 52 -5.15 8.62 -5.28
CA ASP A 52 -5.60 9.45 -4.16
C ASP A 52 -5.38 8.75 -2.80
N TRP A 53 -5.64 9.47 -1.71
CA TRP A 53 -5.58 9.01 -0.34
C TRP A 53 -6.91 9.24 0.38
N GLU A 54 -7.62 8.16 0.65
CA GLU A 54 -8.89 8.21 1.36
C GLU A 54 -8.69 8.08 2.87
N ARG A 55 -9.29 9.01 3.64
CA ARG A 55 -9.28 8.93 5.10
C ARG A 55 -10.34 7.95 5.58
N ASN A 56 -9.93 6.93 6.32
CA ASN A 56 -10.86 5.99 6.95
C ASN A 56 -11.44 6.56 8.26
N ARG A 57 -12.46 5.86 8.80
CA ARG A 57 -13.15 6.24 10.05
C ARG A 57 -12.23 6.32 11.27
N ASN A 58 -11.10 5.61 11.25
CA ASN A 58 -10.09 5.63 12.32
C ASN A 58 -9.08 6.78 12.15
N GLY A 59 -9.27 7.64 11.16
CA GLY A 59 -8.45 8.81 10.89
C GLY A 59 -7.16 8.52 10.12
N ASN A 60 -6.89 7.27 9.74
CA ASN A 60 -5.72 6.90 8.92
C ASN A 60 -6.07 7.03 7.43
N TYR A 61 -5.06 7.27 6.59
CA TYR A 61 -5.26 7.30 5.14
C TYR A 61 -4.95 5.95 4.49
N GLY A 62 -5.84 5.49 3.61
CA GLY A 62 -5.65 4.36 2.73
C GLY A 62 -5.43 4.83 1.29
N ALA A 63 -4.55 4.15 0.55
CA ALA A 63 -4.30 4.48 -0.84
C ALA A 63 -5.44 4.00 -1.75
N SER A 64 -5.84 4.88 -2.67
CA SER A 64 -6.61 4.55 -3.87
C SER A 64 -5.67 4.32 -5.03
N TRP A 65 -5.95 3.29 -5.82
CA TRP A 65 -5.09 2.81 -6.88
C TRP A 65 -5.79 2.96 -8.22
N SER A 66 -5.02 3.31 -9.24
CA SER A 66 -5.47 3.39 -10.62
C SER A 66 -4.43 2.79 -11.58
N LEU A 67 -4.87 2.43 -12.78
CA LEU A 67 -3.98 1.89 -13.82
C LEU A 67 -3.06 2.97 -14.40
N GLY A 68 -1.87 2.54 -14.81
CA GLY A 68 -0.94 3.36 -15.59
C GLY A 68 0.30 3.79 -14.82
N GLU A 69 1.16 4.51 -15.52
CA GLU A 69 2.52 4.91 -15.11
C GLU A 69 2.58 6.34 -14.55
N ASN A 70 1.44 6.90 -14.14
CA ASN A 70 1.41 8.26 -13.59
C ASN A 70 2.19 8.34 -12.26
N ASP A 71 2.54 9.56 -11.87
CA ASP A 71 3.14 9.81 -10.56
C ASP A 71 2.13 9.55 -9.44
N ASP A 72 2.64 9.07 -8.30
CA ASP A 72 1.82 8.86 -7.10
C ASP A 72 1.30 10.18 -6.54
N ALA A 73 0.03 10.18 -6.13
CA ALA A 73 -0.57 11.28 -5.40
C ALA A 73 0.17 11.53 -4.08
N PRO A 74 0.44 12.79 -3.72
CA PRO A 74 1.16 13.12 -2.50
C PRO A 74 0.35 12.73 -1.27
N ARG A 75 1.00 11.99 -0.35
CA ARG A 75 0.35 11.56 0.89
C ARG A 75 -0.04 12.76 1.78
N PRO A 76 -1.27 12.81 2.31
CA PRO A 76 -1.73 13.90 3.17
C PRO A 76 -0.87 14.11 4.41
N LYS A 77 -0.58 15.39 4.72
CA LYS A 77 0.14 15.78 5.93
C LYS A 77 -0.71 15.47 7.18
N GLY A 78 -0.13 14.77 8.14
CA GLY A 78 -0.83 14.38 9.38
C GLY A 78 -1.30 12.92 9.41
N ASP A 79 -1.13 12.17 8.32
CA ASP A 79 -1.18 10.72 8.37
C ASP A 79 0.03 10.22 9.16
N ARG A 80 -0.18 9.89 10.44
CA ARG A 80 0.81 9.19 11.25
C ARG A 80 0.53 7.70 11.10
N PRO A 81 1.34 6.92 10.37
CA PRO A 81 1.27 5.47 10.47
C PRO A 81 1.19 5.08 11.96
N LYS A 82 0.28 4.16 12.33
CA LYS A 82 0.22 3.61 13.71
C LYS A 82 1.60 3.10 14.19
N THR A 83 2.51 2.81 13.26
CA THR A 83 3.91 2.40 13.45
C THR A 83 4.88 3.53 13.83
N ASP A 84 4.46 4.79 13.89
CA ASP A 84 5.36 5.93 14.07
C ASP A 84 6.00 6.01 15.46
N HIS A 85 5.39 5.47 16.51
CA HIS A 85 6.06 5.39 17.82
C HIS A 85 7.29 4.48 17.77
N ILE A 86 7.20 3.34 17.06
CA ILE A 86 8.32 2.41 16.91
C ILE A 86 9.38 3.01 15.98
N LYS A 87 8.99 3.71 14.91
CA LYS A 87 9.92 4.44 14.05
C LYS A 87 10.63 5.58 14.77
N ALA A 88 9.93 6.37 15.58
CA ALA A 88 10.53 7.46 16.33
C ALA A 88 11.57 6.94 17.33
N ILE A 89 11.27 5.82 18.00
CA ILE A 89 12.21 5.12 18.87
C ILE A 89 13.39 4.55 18.07
N MET A 90 13.16 3.87 16.95
CA MET A 90 14.22 3.28 16.12
C MET A 90 15.08 4.33 15.42
N SER A 91 14.51 5.46 15.01
CA SER A 91 15.23 6.59 14.41
C SER A 91 16.10 7.31 15.45
N ALA A 92 15.65 7.41 16.70
CA ALA A 92 16.43 7.96 17.81
C ALA A 92 17.58 7.03 18.23
N ILE A 93 17.40 5.71 18.11
CA ILE A 93 18.42 4.70 18.44
C ILE A 93 19.43 4.51 17.31
N CYS A 94 19.02 4.57 16.03
CA CYS A 94 19.87 4.13 14.92
C CYS A 94 20.46 5.23 14.03
N GLY A 95 20.09 6.51 14.14
CA GLY A 95 20.82 7.61 13.48
C GLY A 95 21.15 7.42 11.98
N MET A 96 20.38 6.63 11.23
CA MET A 96 20.58 6.35 9.81
C MET A 96 19.25 6.43 9.09
N GLU A 97 19.22 7.16 7.97
CA GLU A 97 18.04 7.40 7.12
C GLU A 97 17.32 6.10 6.78
N VAL A 98 16.07 5.97 7.24
CA VAL A 98 15.24 4.81 6.94
C VAL A 98 14.29 5.17 5.80
N SER A 99 14.62 4.68 4.60
CA SER A 99 13.79 4.79 3.40
C SER A 99 12.34 4.30 3.65
N PRO A 100 11.31 4.96 3.08
CA PRO A 100 9.89 4.65 3.31
C PRO A 100 9.53 3.16 3.13
N PHE A 101 10.23 2.46 2.24
CA PHE A 101 9.94 1.07 1.87
C PHE A 101 10.27 0.04 2.96
N ARG A 102 11.26 0.30 3.85
CA ARG A 102 11.61 -0.66 4.92
C ARG A 102 10.55 -0.78 6.02
N THR A 103 9.65 0.20 6.09
CA THR A 103 8.52 0.19 7.04
C THR A 103 7.47 -0.86 6.69
N ALA A 104 7.27 -1.10 5.40
CA ALA A 104 6.24 -2.00 4.92
C ALA A 104 6.60 -3.47 5.14
N ILE A 105 7.91 -3.80 5.16
CA ILE A 105 8.39 -5.19 5.27
C ILE A 105 8.45 -5.66 6.72
N TRP A 106 8.82 -4.80 7.67
CA TRP A 106 9.05 -5.21 9.05
C TRP A 106 7.78 -5.76 9.76
N ASN A 107 6.59 -5.25 9.44
CA ASN A 107 5.34 -5.73 10.03
C ASN A 107 4.96 -7.17 9.59
N VAL A 108 5.67 -7.75 8.62
CA VAL A 108 5.42 -9.11 8.12
C VAL A 108 6.26 -10.16 8.88
N GLU A 109 7.36 -9.77 9.54
CA GLU A 109 8.32 -10.72 10.11
C GLU A 109 8.09 -11.08 11.60
N ARG A 110 7.11 -10.47 12.28
CA ARG A 110 6.83 -10.72 13.71
C ARG A 110 5.56 -11.52 14.02
N ALA A 111 4.96 -12.15 13.02
CA ALA A 111 3.84 -13.08 13.21
C ALA A 111 4.25 -14.55 13.02
N ARG A 112 5.41 -14.92 13.59
CA ARG A 112 5.76 -16.33 13.86
C ARG A 112 6.06 -16.48 15.34
#